data_AF-A0A3D3L262-F1
#
_entry.id   AF-A0A3D3L262-F1
#
_cell.length_a   1.000
_cell.length_b   1.000
_cell.length_c   1.000
_cell.angle_alpha   90.00
_cell.angle_beta   90.00
_cell.angle_gamma   90.00
#
_symmetry.space_group_name_H-M   'P 1'
#
loop_
_entity.id
_entity.type
_entity.pdbx_description
1 polymer ?
#
loop_
_entity_poly.entity_id
_entity_poly.type
_entity_poly.pdbx_seq_one_letter_code
_entity_poly.pdbx_strand_id
1 'polypeptide(L)'
;ADAGVGWACYTGNSNYPAGFYKELNGARNLIPNSHFVTDAAAGKLPPLTYLWHNSPEDEHPTADVTIGMNKIWESVDAVVKSGGWDETVFLLTWDDWGGWDDHVATPNVEHTPEG
;
A
#
# COMPACT_ATOMS: atom_id res chain seq x y z
N ALA A 1 -20.85 -6.32 8.01
CA ALA A 1 -20.69 -5.30 9.06
C ALA A 1 -19.25 -5.37 9.53
N ASP A 2 -18.54 -4.26 9.50
CA ASP A 2 -17.06 -4.17 9.45
C ASP A 2 -16.40 -4.41 10.82
N ALA A 3 -16.85 -5.41 11.58
CA ALA A 3 -16.36 -5.78 12.92
C ALA A 3 -16.24 -4.60 13.94
N GLY A 4 -16.72 -3.40 13.60
CA GLY A 4 -16.50 -2.16 14.37
C GLY A 4 -15.14 -1.49 14.15
N VAL A 5 -14.28 -1.99 13.25
CA VAL A 5 -12.94 -1.42 13.01
C VAL A 5 -13.01 -0.45 11.83
N GLY A 6 -12.65 0.82 12.07
CA GLY A 6 -12.51 1.80 10.99
C GLY A 6 -11.37 1.42 10.06
N TRP A 7 -11.57 1.56 8.74
CA TRP A 7 -10.57 1.24 7.74
C TRP A 7 -10.57 2.24 6.57
N ALA A 8 -9.43 2.39 5.90
CA ALA A 8 -9.31 3.11 4.63
C ALA A 8 -8.24 2.48 3.74
N CYS A 9 -8.48 2.54 2.43
CA CYS A 9 -7.50 2.19 1.40
C CYS A 9 -7.16 3.44 0.62
N TYR A 10 -5.92 3.91 0.75
CA TYR A 10 -5.33 4.97 -0.04
C TYR A 10 -4.80 4.35 -1.33
N THR A 11 -5.60 4.44 -2.39
CA THR A 11 -5.40 3.69 -3.63
C THR A 11 -4.73 4.52 -4.72
N GLY A 12 -4.14 3.83 -5.68
CA GLY A 12 -3.72 4.41 -6.94
C GLY A 12 -4.88 4.78 -7.86
N ASN A 13 -4.54 5.08 -9.10
CA ASN A 13 -5.49 5.43 -10.16
C ASN A 13 -6.50 4.30 -10.36
N SER A 14 -7.76 4.68 -10.67
CA SER A 14 -8.87 3.72 -10.85
C SER A 14 -9.10 2.80 -9.64
N ASN A 15 -8.75 3.26 -8.44
CA ASN A 15 -8.83 2.52 -7.17
C ASN A 15 -7.91 1.29 -7.10
N TYR A 16 -6.88 1.16 -7.93
CA TYR A 16 -5.94 0.04 -7.84
C TYR A 16 -5.24 -0.01 -6.46
N PRO A 17 -5.04 -1.20 -5.84
CA PRO A 17 -5.52 -2.52 -6.27
C PRO A 17 -6.93 -2.86 -5.77
N ALA A 18 -7.52 -2.03 -4.89
CA ALA A 18 -8.83 -2.29 -4.29
C ALA A 18 -9.97 -2.40 -5.34
N GLY A 19 -9.79 -1.80 -6.52
CA GLY A 19 -10.75 -1.82 -7.62
C GLY A 19 -11.05 -3.21 -8.20
N PHE A 20 -10.23 -4.23 -7.91
CA PHE A 20 -10.54 -5.60 -8.30
C PHE A 20 -11.67 -6.23 -7.48
N TYR A 21 -11.91 -5.73 -6.26
CA TYR A 21 -12.93 -6.25 -5.37
C TYR A 21 -14.26 -5.55 -5.62
N LYS A 22 -15.21 -6.25 -6.27
CA LYS A 22 -16.51 -5.68 -6.65
C LYS A 22 -17.32 -5.23 -5.44
N GLU A 23 -17.10 -5.86 -4.29
CA GLU A 23 -17.69 -5.56 -3.00
C GLU A 23 -17.30 -4.17 -2.50
N LEU A 24 -16.17 -3.62 -2.96
CA LEU A 24 -15.67 -2.30 -2.59
C LEU A 24 -16.09 -1.19 -3.57
N ASN A 25 -16.85 -1.50 -4.61
CA ASN A 25 -17.25 -0.51 -5.61
C ASN A 25 -18.09 0.62 -4.97
N GLY A 26 -17.62 1.86 -5.12
CA GLY A 26 -18.27 3.04 -4.55
C GLY A 26 -18.10 3.19 -3.03
N ALA A 27 -17.28 2.34 -2.39
CA ALA A 27 -16.95 2.51 -0.98
C ALA A 27 -16.23 3.83 -0.74
N ARG A 28 -16.70 4.59 0.25
CA ARG A 28 -16.13 5.91 0.62
C ARG A 28 -14.74 5.79 1.24
N ASN A 29 -14.36 4.59 1.63
CA ASN A 29 -13.10 4.23 2.25
C ASN A 29 -11.98 4.06 1.21
N LEU A 30 -12.30 4.07 -0.09
CA LEU A 30 -11.32 4.14 -1.16
C LEU A 30 -11.00 5.61 -1.41
N ILE A 31 -9.79 6.02 -1.02
CA ILE A 31 -9.35 7.41 -1.00
C ILE A 31 -8.16 7.53 -1.97
N PRO A 32 -8.02 8.60 -2.77
CA PRO A 32 -6.83 8.79 -3.57
C PRO A 32 -5.58 8.89 -2.69
N ASN A 33 -4.51 8.19 -3.05
CA ASN A 33 -3.28 8.11 -2.25
C ASN A 33 -2.63 9.47 -1.95
N SER A 34 -2.85 10.49 -2.78
CA SER A 34 -2.38 11.86 -2.56
C SER A 34 -2.89 12.49 -1.25
N HIS A 35 -3.97 11.98 -0.66
CA HIS A 35 -4.48 12.44 0.62
C HIS A 35 -3.72 11.88 1.84
N PHE A 36 -2.99 10.78 1.67
CA PHE A 36 -2.42 10.02 2.79
C PHE A 36 -1.57 10.88 3.72
N VAL A 37 -0.60 11.62 3.18
CA VAL A 37 0.32 12.45 3.98
C VAL A 37 -0.44 13.54 4.75
N THR A 38 -1.46 14.14 4.13
CA THR A 38 -2.27 15.19 4.77
C THR A 38 -3.13 14.62 5.90
N ASP A 39 -3.74 13.45 5.69
CA ASP A 39 -4.55 12.78 6.70
C ASP A 39 -3.70 12.23 7.85
N ALA A 40 -2.51 11.69 7.54
CA ALA A 40 -1.51 11.25 8.51
C ALA A 40 -1.03 12.40 9.39
N ALA A 41 -0.66 13.53 8.79
CA ALA A 41 -0.24 14.73 9.52
C ALA A 41 -1.36 15.31 10.41
N ALA A 42 -2.63 15.12 10.02
CA ALA A 42 -3.80 15.55 10.78
C ALA A 42 -4.26 14.52 11.85
N GLY A 43 -3.58 13.38 11.99
CA GLY A 43 -3.96 12.31 12.93
C GLY A 43 -5.30 11.66 12.60
N LYS A 44 -5.68 11.60 11.32
CA LYS A 44 -6.99 11.12 10.86
C LYS A 44 -6.99 9.70 10.29
N LEU A 45 -5.83 9.02 10.30
CA LEU A 45 -5.75 7.66 9.79
C LEU A 45 -6.63 6.73 10.64
N PRO A 46 -7.48 5.89 10.03
CA PRO A 46 -8.22 4.89 10.77
C PRO A 46 -7.30 3.76 11.26
N PRO A 47 -7.75 2.94 12.23
CA PRO A 47 -6.95 1.84 12.79
C PRO A 47 -6.38 0.86 11.77
N LEU A 48 -7.12 0.57 10.68
CA LEU A 48 -6.62 -0.21 9.55
C LEU A 48 -6.45 0.68 8.32
N THR A 49 -5.21 0.93 7.94
CA THR A 49 -4.90 1.76 6.77
C THR A 49 -4.06 0.97 5.77
N TYR A 50 -4.53 0.90 4.53
CA TYR A 50 -3.78 0.36 3.40
C TYR A 50 -3.34 1.51 2.49
N LEU A 51 -2.12 1.47 1.97
CA LEU A 51 -1.56 2.51 1.10
C LEU A 51 -0.91 1.87 -0.12
N TRP A 52 -1.23 2.40 -1.30
CA TRP A 52 -0.64 2.05 -2.58
C TRP A 52 -0.24 3.32 -3.33
N HIS A 53 0.96 3.38 -3.90
CA HIS A 53 1.43 4.51 -4.70
C HIS A 53 1.18 4.28 -6.20
N ASN A 54 1.14 5.33 -7.00
CA ASN A 54 1.09 5.16 -8.46
C ASN A 54 2.52 5.10 -8.99
N SER A 55 2.74 4.37 -10.09
CA SER A 55 3.95 4.51 -10.88
C SER A 55 4.26 6.00 -11.18
N PRO A 56 5.50 6.47 -11.01
CA PRO A 56 6.73 5.69 -10.75
C PRO A 56 7.09 5.47 -9.27
N GLU A 57 6.17 5.75 -8.35
CA GLU A 57 6.40 5.68 -6.90
C GLU A 57 6.05 4.30 -6.28
N ASP A 58 5.53 3.37 -7.08
CA ASP A 58 5.14 2.00 -6.67
C ASP A 58 6.29 0.99 -6.75
N GLU A 59 7.51 1.44 -7.07
CA GLU A 59 8.70 0.61 -7.29
C GLU A 59 8.57 -0.40 -8.44
N HIS A 60 7.52 -0.30 -9.27
CA HIS A 60 7.33 -1.21 -10.39
C HIS A 60 8.41 -0.97 -11.46
N PRO A 61 9.09 -2.02 -11.95
CA PRO A 61 10.05 -1.88 -13.04
C PRO A 61 9.43 -1.26 -14.30
N THR A 62 10.18 -0.48 -15.08
CA THR A 62 11.63 -0.20 -14.96
C THR A 62 11.93 1.08 -14.18
N ALA A 63 11.02 1.54 -13.30
CA ALA A 63 11.23 2.78 -12.56
C ALA A 63 12.44 2.67 -11.60
N ASP A 64 13.03 3.83 -11.27
CA ASP A 64 14.09 3.90 -10.27
C ASP A 64 13.49 3.65 -8.88
N VAL A 65 13.89 2.54 -8.26
CA VAL A 65 13.42 2.11 -6.93
C VAL A 65 13.63 3.18 -5.85
N THR A 66 14.61 4.07 -6.01
CA THR A 66 14.84 5.14 -5.03
C THR A 66 13.68 6.12 -4.96
N ILE A 67 12.90 6.27 -6.03
CA ILE A 67 11.70 7.12 -6.06
C ILE A 67 10.63 6.53 -5.14
N GLY A 68 10.31 5.24 -5.28
CA GLY A 68 9.32 4.58 -4.43
C GLY A 68 9.79 4.44 -2.97
N MET A 69 11.08 4.16 -2.75
CA MET A 69 11.66 4.11 -1.40
C MET A 69 11.49 5.45 -0.68
N ASN A 70 11.76 6.57 -1.37
CA ASN A 70 11.55 7.90 -0.82
C ASN A 70 10.07 8.16 -0.51
N LYS A 71 9.15 7.62 -1.32
CA LYS A 71 7.71 7.78 -1.11
C LYS A 71 7.19 6.99 0.10
N ILE A 72 7.71 5.78 0.29
CA ILE A 72 7.46 4.98 1.49
C ILE A 72 7.96 5.74 2.72
N TRP A 73 9.17 6.31 2.66
CA TRP A 73 9.71 7.08 3.79
C TRP A 73 8.90 8.33 4.09
N GLU A 74 8.45 9.09 3.08
CA GLU A 74 7.55 10.24 3.24
C GLU A 74 6.28 9.84 4.02
N SER A 75 5.73 8.67 3.69
CA SER A 75 4.52 8.15 4.32
C SER A 75 4.76 7.75 5.79
N VAL A 76 5.83 7.01 6.07
CA VAL A 76 6.20 6.64 7.44
C VAL A 76 6.50 7.88 8.29
N ASP A 77 7.29 8.80 7.76
CA ASP A 77 7.66 10.05 8.43
C ASP A 77 6.44 10.92 8.78
N ALA A 78 5.43 10.97 7.90
CA ALA A 78 4.18 11.69 8.17
C ALA A 78 3.41 11.11 9.38
N VAL A 79 3.37 9.78 9.52
CA VAL A 79 2.73 9.11 10.67
C VAL A 79 3.55 9.30 11.94
N VAL A 80 4.87 9.19 11.85
CA VAL A 80 5.76 9.39 13.01
C VAL A 80 5.69 10.81 13.53
N LYS A 81 5.73 11.82 12.64
CA LYS A 81 5.65 13.24 13.00
C LYS A 81 4.32 13.63 13.62
N SER A 82 3.23 12.92 13.34
CA SER A 82 1.94 13.13 14.00
C SER A 82 1.82 12.42 15.36
N GLY A 83 2.88 11.73 15.81
CA GLY A 83 2.95 11.06 17.10
C GLY A 83 2.57 9.57 17.06
N GLY A 84 2.36 8.99 15.89
CA GLY A 84 1.91 7.60 15.74
C GLY A 84 2.97 6.52 15.97
N TRP A 85 4.22 6.88 16.29
CA TRP A 85 5.32 5.91 16.38
C TRP A 85 5.08 4.78 17.38
N ASP A 86 4.63 5.12 18.59
CA ASP A 86 4.45 4.13 19.68
C ASP A 86 3.17 3.30 19.54
N GLU A 87 2.27 3.68 18.62
CA GLU A 87 0.92 3.09 18.49
C GLU A 87 0.68 2.43 17.12
N THR A 88 1.63 2.51 16.18
CA THR A 88 1.48 2.01 14.82
C THR A 88 2.40 0.83 14.54
N VAL A 89 1.85 -0.24 13.97
CA VAL A 89 2.64 -1.29 13.32
C VAL A 89 2.65 -1.03 11.82
N PHE A 90 3.85 -0.88 11.25
CA PHE A 90 4.03 -0.76 9.81
C PHE A 90 4.29 -2.13 9.18
N LEU A 91 3.50 -2.46 8.16
CA LEU A 91 3.67 -3.65 7.33
C LEU A 91 4.01 -3.18 5.92
N LEU A 92 5.22 -3.47 5.45
CA LEU A 92 5.67 -3.17 4.10
C LEU A 92 5.86 -4.48 3.33
N THR A 93 5.28 -4.54 2.13
CA THR A 93 5.39 -5.68 1.22
C THR A 93 5.30 -5.17 -0.21
N TRP A 94 5.78 -5.99 -1.14
CA TRP A 94 5.57 -5.84 -2.58
C TRP A 94 4.48 -6.83 -3.03
N ASP A 95 3.79 -6.54 -4.12
CA ASP A 95 2.78 -7.42 -4.70
C ASP A 95 3.41 -8.54 -5.52
N ASP A 96 4.52 -8.25 -6.20
CA ASP A 96 5.39 -9.22 -6.84
C ASP A 96 6.89 -8.90 -6.69
N TRP A 97 7.74 -9.70 -7.33
CA TRP A 97 9.21 -9.63 -7.27
C TRP A 97 9.83 -8.85 -8.43
N GLY A 98 9.01 -8.26 -9.32
CA GLY A 98 9.44 -7.40 -10.43
C GLY A 98 10.17 -8.10 -11.58
N GLY A 99 10.31 -9.43 -11.56
CA GLY A 99 11.04 -10.15 -12.61
C GLY A 99 12.56 -10.23 -12.41
N TRP A 100 13.09 -9.81 -11.25
CA TRP A 100 14.51 -9.85 -10.90
C TRP A 100 14.98 -11.19 -10.31
N ASP A 101 16.20 -11.61 -10.62
CA ASP A 101 16.73 -12.89 -10.11
C ASP A 101 16.69 -12.99 -8.58
N ASP A 102 16.06 -14.03 -8.06
CA ASP A 102 16.12 -14.44 -6.66
C ASP A 102 16.70 -15.85 -6.58
N HIS A 103 17.82 -15.97 -5.86
CA HIS A 103 18.54 -17.23 -5.70
C HIS A 103 17.84 -18.21 -4.74
N VAL A 104 16.85 -17.74 -3.98
CA VAL A 104 16.11 -18.56 -3.02
C VAL A 104 15.01 -19.32 -3.77
N ALA A 105 15.15 -20.65 -3.82
CA ALA A 105 14.09 -21.50 -4.36
C ALA A 105 12.81 -21.35 -3.52
N THR A 106 11.70 -21.03 -4.17
CA THR A 106 10.39 -20.94 -3.52
C THR A 106 10.02 -22.31 -2.94
N PRO A 107 9.81 -22.43 -1.61
CA PRO A 107 9.56 -23.72 -0.98
C PRO A 107 8.22 -24.34 -1.40
N ASN A 108 7.27 -23.50 -1.82
CA ASN A 108 5.99 -23.90 -2.38
C ASN A 108 5.90 -23.32 -3.80
N VAL A 109 6.26 -24.13 -4.80
CA VAL A 109 6.09 -23.75 -6.20
C VAL A 109 4.61 -23.85 -6.53
N GLU A 110 4.02 -22.74 -6.96
CA GLU A 110 2.67 -22.76 -7.53
C GLU A 110 2.72 -23.48 -8.88
N HIS A 111 1.97 -24.57 -9.00
CA HIS A 111 1.81 -25.26 -10.27
C HIS A 111 0.56 -24.72 -10.97
N THR A 112 0.74 -23.80 -11.90
CA THR A 112 -0.32 -23.44 -12.84
C THR A 112 -0.26 -24.37 -14.06
N PRO A 113 -1.38 -24.67 -14.73
CA PRO A 113 -1.39 -25.54 -15.92
C PRO A 113 -0.55 -25.03 -17.11
N GLU A 114 -0.13 -23.76 -17.10
CA GLU A 114 0.47 -23.10 -18.26
C GLU A 114 2.00 -22.95 -18.21
N GLY A 115 2.63 -23.17 -17.04
CA GLY A 115 4.10 -23.15 -16.90
C GLY A 115 4.68 -21.76 -16.78
#